data_AF-A0A3L9YUU8-F1
#
_entry.id   AF-A0A3L9YUU8-F1
#
_cell.length_a   1.000
_cell.length_b   1.000
_cell.length_c   1.000
_cell.angle_alpha   90.00
_cell.angle_beta   90.00
_cell.angle_gamma   90.00
#
_symmetry.space_group_name_H-M   'P 1'
#
loop_
_entity.id
_entity.type
_entity.pdbx_description
1 polymer ?
#
loop_
_entity_poly.entity_id
_entity_poly.type
_entity_poly.pdbx_seq_one_letter_code
_entity_poly.pdbx_strand_id
1 'polypeptide(L)' 'MYSETSHSERVNEKLAPKEDTIRFLLDYSKALSVIDYKFLKFEALLN' A
#
# COMPACT_ATOMS: atom_id res chain seq x y z
N MET A 1 4.41 13.12 -1.51
CA MET A 1 4.78 13.12 -0.08
C MET A 1 3.52 12.77 0.68
N TYR A 2 3.52 11.67 1.44
CA TYR A 2 2.34 11.27 2.20
C TYR A 2 2.14 12.29 3.33
N SER A 3 0.95 12.90 3.41
CA SER A 3 0.60 13.76 4.54
C SER A 3 0.51 12.92 5.80
N GLU A 4 1.28 13.28 6.81
CA GLU A 4 1.06 12.82 8.18
C GLU A 4 -0.22 13.46 8.70
N THR A 5 -1.36 12.84 8.40
CA THR A 5 -2.58 13.14 9.14
C THR A 5 -2.41 12.53 10.52
N SER A 6 -2.52 13.34 11.57
CA SER A 6 -2.49 12.91 12.97
C SER A 6 -3.78 12.14 13.28
N HIS A 7 -3.95 10.97 12.68
CA HIS A 7 -5.09 10.11 12.93
C HIS A 7 -4.86 9.37 14.23
N SER A 8 -5.02 10.10 15.33
CA SER A 8 -5.09 9.59 16.70
C SER A 8 -6.44 8.88 16.95
N GLU A 9 -7.02 8.21 15.95
CA GLU A 9 -7.97 7.15 16.24
C GLU A 9 -7.12 5.98 16.71
N ARG A 10 -7.34 5.56 17.96
CA ARG A 10 -6.65 4.42 18.58
C ARG A 10 -6.82 3.22 17.66
N VAL A 11 -5.83 2.96 16.82
CA VAL A 11 -5.79 1.78 15.97
C VAL A 11 -5.88 0.62 16.94
N ASN A 12 -6.98 -0.13 16.87
CA ASN A 12 -7.13 -1.32 17.69
C ASN A 12 -5.93 -2.20 17.34
N GLU A 13 -5.02 -2.45 18.28
CA GLU A 13 -3.77 -3.18 18.00
C GLU A 13 -4.04 -4.56 17.39
N LYS A 14 -5.23 -5.13 17.65
CA LYS A 14 -5.70 -6.37 17.02
C LYS A 14 -6.05 -6.26 15.54
N LEU A 15 -6.35 -5.04 15.07
CA LEU A 15 -6.66 -4.70 13.68
C LEU A 15 -5.48 -4.04 12.97
N ALA A 16 -4.36 -3.81 13.68
CA ALA A 16 -3.15 -3.31 13.05
C ALA A 16 -2.56 -4.40 12.13
N PRO A 17 -2.26 -4.07 10.86
CA PRO A 17 -1.59 -5.02 9.98
C PRO A 17 -0.19 -5.34 10.51
N LYS A 18 0.28 -6.56 10.23
CA LYS A 18 1.66 -6.95 10.54
C LYS A 18 2.64 -6.15 9.68
N GLU A 19 3.87 -5.99 10.17
CA GLU A 19 4.94 -5.29 9.44
C GLU A 19 5.13 -5.86 8.02
N ASP A 20 5.07 -7.19 7.87
CA ASP A 20 5.21 -7.84 6.55
C ASP A 20 4.07 -7.46 5.59
N THR A 21 2.85 -7.28 6.11
CA THR A 21 1.69 -6.83 5.30
C THR A 21 1.88 -5.39 4.85
N ILE A 22 2.38 -4.52 5.74
CA ILE A 22 2.71 -3.12 5.40
C ILE A 22 3.82 -3.10 4.34
N ARG A 23 4.88 -3.88 4.51
CA ARG A 23 5.99 -3.99 3.56
C ARG A 23 5.51 -4.47 2.19
N PHE A 24 4.71 -5.54 2.16
CA PHE A 24 4.12 -6.06 0.93
C PHE A 24 3.32 -4.99 0.17
N LEU A 25 2.41 -4.28 0.85
CA LEU A 25 1.60 -3.24 0.22
C LEU A 25 2.43 -2.08 -0.32
N LEU A 26 3.45 -1.64 0.43
CA LEU A 26 4.34 -0.56 0.00
C LEU A 26 5.19 -0.94 -1.21
N ASP A 27 5.79 -2.12 -1.21
CA ASP A 27 6.63 -2.60 -2.31
C ASP A 27 5.80 -2.90 -3.56
N TYR A 28 4.61 -3.47 -3.39
CA TYR A 28 3.66 -3.67 -4.47
C TYR A 28 3.22 -2.33 -5.10
N SER A 29 2.87 -1.34 -4.29
CA SER A 29 2.48 0.00 -4.77
C SER A 29 3.60 0.69 -5.54
N LYS A 30 4.86 0.56 -5.09
CA LYS A 30 6.03 1.06 -5.82
C LYS A 30 6.20 0.35 -7.16
N ALA A 31 6.08 -0.98 -7.20
CA ALA A 31 6.18 -1.74 -8.44
C ALA A 31 5.13 -1.31 -9.46
N LEU A 32 3.88 -1.09 -9.03
CA LEU A 32 2.82 -0.55 -9.88
C LEU A 32 3.15 0.86 -10.42
N SER A 33 3.75 1.75 -9.60
CA SER A 33 4.14 3.08 -10.07
C SER A 33 5.27 3.06 -11.10
N VAL A 34 6.19 2.11 -11.00
CA VAL A 34 7.26 1.88 -11.98
C VAL A 34 6.71 1.32 -13.29
N ILE A 35 5.68 0.49 -13.18
CA ILE A 35 4.90 -0.06 -14.29
C ILE A 35 4.13 1.04 -15.04
N ASP A 36 3.55 2.00 -14.32
CA ASP A 36 2.77 3.11 -14.91
C ASP A 36 3.62 4.04 -15.78
N TYR A 37 4.94 4.13 -15.51
CA TYR A 37 5.89 4.84 -16.37
C TYR A 37 6.13 4.13 -17.74
N LYS A 38 5.78 2.84 -17.87
CA LYS A 38 6.03 2.02 -19.06
C LYS A 38 4.79 1.73 -19.93
N PHE A 39 3.65 2.41 -19.72
CA PHE A 39 2.41 2.20 -20.49
C PHE A 39 1.88 0.75 -20.51
N LEU A 40 2.28 -0.09 -19.56
CA LEU A 40 1.73 -1.43 -19.42
C LEU A 40 0.60 -1.38 -18.38
N LYS A 41 -0.65 -1.34 -18.85
CA LYS A 41 -1.82 -1.52 -17.99
C LYS A 41 -1.83 -2.97 -17.50
N PHE A 42 -1.60 -3.18 -16.22
CA PHE A 42 -1.87 -4.48 -15.59
C PHE A 42 -3.27 -4.42 -15.03
N GLU A 43 -4.17 -5.24 -15.58
CA GLU A 43 -5.43 -5.53 -14.92
C GLU A 43 -5.11 -6.37 -13.69
N ALA A 44 -5.24 -5.77 -12.50
CA ALA A 44 -5.23 -6.53 -11.27
C ALA A 44 -6.50 -7.37 -11.24
N LEU A 45 -6.41 -8.61 -11.74
CA LEU A 45 -7.43 -9.63 -11.54
C LEU A 45 -7.35 -10.07 -10.08
N LEU A 46 -8.06 -9.33 -9.23
CA LEU A 46 -8.33 -9.71 -7.86
C LEU A 46 -9.47 -10.75 -7.90
N ASN A 47 -9.19 -12.00 -7.55
CA ASN A 47 -10.22 -13.03 -7.30
C ASN A 47 -10.92 -12.78 -5.97
#